data_AF-A0A0P7WIG5-F1
#
_entry.id   AF-A0A0P7WIG5-F1
#
_cell.length_a   1.000
_cell.length_b   1.000
_cell.length_c   1.000
_cell.angle_alpha   90.00
_cell.angle_beta   90.00
_cell.angle_gamma   90.00
#
_symmetry.space_group_name_H-M   'P 1'
#
loop_
_entity.id
_entity.type
_entity.pdbx_description
1 polymer ?
#
loop_
_entity_poly.entity_id
_entity_poly.type
_entity_poly.pdbx_seq_one_letter_code
_entity_poly.pdbx_strand_id
1 'polypeptide(L)'
;MKLLLLACLSPHTGNCTTAQRIRGHVESAGHTCILRDVTDFQSPGDVAVLLSRETPFDGLLAIHLYKGGRLLLGEPSPYHFCFLPLRIVHGSQVPYGIIFGGTDINEDVKDATKRAVMEQVLEGAR
;
A
#
# COMPACT_ATOMS: atom_id res chain seq x y z
N MET A 1 2.50 -9.59 14.91
CA MET A 1 3.00 -8.62 13.92
C MET A 1 2.15 -7.36 13.95
N LYS A 2 2.69 -6.21 13.60
CA LYS A 2 1.96 -4.94 13.36
C LYS A 2 1.95 -4.67 11.85
N LEU A 3 0.76 -4.71 11.26
CA LEU A 3 0.55 -4.48 9.83
C LEU A 3 -0.14 -3.14 9.58
N LEU A 4 0.25 -2.46 8.51
CA LEU A 4 -0.51 -1.34 7.93
C LEU A 4 -1.28 -1.86 6.71
N LEU A 5 -2.58 -1.62 6.62
CA LEU A 5 -3.40 -1.96 5.46
C LEU A 5 -4.00 -0.68 4.84
N LEU A 6 -3.55 -0.35 3.63
CA LEU A 6 -4.04 0.76 2.83
C LEU A 6 -5.17 0.30 1.91
N ALA A 7 -6.30 0.99 1.91
CA ALA A 7 -7.41 0.72 1.00
C ALA A 7 -8.27 1.97 0.81
N CYS A 8 -9.10 2.03 -0.24
CA CYS A 8 -10.22 2.98 -0.25
C CYS A 8 -11.26 2.50 0.76
N LEU A 9 -11.50 3.24 1.83
CA LEU A 9 -12.37 2.85 2.94
C LEU A 9 -13.72 3.55 2.92
N SER A 10 -14.10 4.17 1.79
CA SER A 10 -15.42 4.73 1.59
C SER A 10 -16.52 3.72 2.00
N PRO A 11 -17.54 4.16 2.77
CA PRO A 11 -18.60 3.27 3.25
C PRO A 11 -19.30 2.51 2.13
N HIS A 12 -19.83 1.33 2.45
CA HIS A 12 -20.62 0.50 1.53
C HIS A 12 -19.87 0.08 0.24
N THR A 13 -18.54 -0.01 0.30
CA THR A 13 -17.73 -0.52 -0.81
C THR A 13 -17.17 -1.92 -0.53
N GLY A 14 -16.86 -2.66 -1.59
CA GLY A 14 -16.15 -3.94 -1.49
C GLY A 14 -14.77 -3.79 -0.83
N ASN A 15 -14.09 -2.67 -1.07
CA ASN A 15 -12.76 -2.38 -0.50
C ASN A 15 -12.84 -2.21 1.03
N CYS A 16 -13.78 -1.39 1.52
CA CYS A 16 -14.00 -1.20 2.95
C CYS A 16 -14.36 -2.51 3.65
N THR A 17 -15.29 -3.28 3.06
CA THR A 17 -15.69 -4.60 3.59
C THR A 17 -14.51 -5.58 3.63
N THR A 18 -13.71 -5.64 2.56
CA THR A 18 -12.55 -6.55 2.46
C THR A 18 -11.46 -6.16 3.45
N ALA A 19 -11.13 -4.87 3.55
CA ALA A 19 -10.15 -4.37 4.50
C ALA A 19 -10.54 -4.67 5.95
N GLN A 20 -11.82 -4.46 6.32
CA GLN A 20 -12.33 -4.78 7.64
C GLN A 20 -12.27 -6.29 7.95
N ARG A 21 -12.58 -7.15 6.97
CA ARG A 21 -12.48 -8.62 7.13
C ARG A 21 -11.03 -9.07 7.32
N ILE A 22 -10.10 -8.53 6.54
CA ILE A 22 -8.67 -8.81 6.68
C ILE A 22 -8.18 -8.37 8.06
N ARG A 23 -8.51 -7.14 8.48
CA ARG A 23 -8.17 -6.65 9.83
C ARG A 23 -8.70 -7.62 10.89
N GLY A 24 -9.99 -7.96 10.85
CA GLY A 24 -10.60 -8.84 11.84
C GLY A 24 -9.93 -10.22 11.90
N HIS A 25 -9.54 -10.78 10.76
CA HIS A 25 -8.80 -12.05 10.70
C HIS A 25 -7.40 -11.92 11.31
N VAL A 26 -6.64 -10.90 10.91
CA VAL A 26 -5.29 -10.62 11.43
C VAL A 26 -5.34 -10.40 12.95
N GLU A 27 -6.31 -9.62 13.44
CA GLU A 27 -6.49 -9.36 14.87
C GLU A 27 -6.90 -10.61 15.65
N SER A 28 -7.77 -11.45 15.08
CA SER A 28 -8.14 -12.74 15.69
C SER A 28 -6.95 -13.70 15.86
N ALA A 29 -5.91 -13.55 15.03
CA ALA A 29 -4.67 -14.31 15.11
C ALA A 29 -3.65 -13.72 16.12
N GLY A 30 -4.02 -12.67 16.87
CA GLY A 30 -3.15 -12.02 17.85
C GLY A 30 -2.14 -11.05 17.24
N HIS A 31 -2.47 -10.45 16.09
CA HIS A 31 -1.66 -9.43 15.44
C HIS A 31 -2.38 -8.08 15.44
N THR A 32 -1.66 -6.99 15.20
CA THR A 32 -2.25 -5.64 15.08
C THR A 32 -2.39 -5.29 13.60
N CYS A 33 -3.55 -4.79 13.17
CA CYS A 33 -3.75 -4.33 11.80
C CYS A 33 -4.36 -2.91 11.79
N ILE A 34 -3.56 -1.95 11.36
CA ILE A 34 -3.96 -0.54 11.28
C ILE A 34 -4.53 -0.28 9.88
N LEU A 35 -5.79 0.14 9.80
CA LEU A 35 -6.40 0.61 8.56
C LEU A 35 -6.13 2.10 8.35
N ARG A 36 -5.81 2.48 7.11
CA ARG A 36 -5.79 3.87 6.65
C ARG A 36 -6.47 3.99 5.30
N ASP A 37 -7.20 5.07 5.08
CA ASP A 37 -7.76 5.33 3.76
C ASP A 37 -6.64 5.85 2.84
N VAL A 38 -6.62 5.41 1.59
CA VAL A 38 -5.71 5.96 0.59
C VAL A 38 -5.94 7.46 0.36
N THR A 39 -7.13 7.98 0.66
CA THR A 39 -7.43 9.43 0.57
C THR A 39 -6.77 10.25 1.68
N ASP A 40 -6.26 9.60 2.73
CA ASP A 40 -5.52 10.27 3.81
C ASP A 40 -4.12 10.70 3.36
N PHE A 41 -3.67 10.25 2.17
CA PHE A 41 -2.33 10.48 1.63
C PHE A 41 -2.40 11.15 0.26
N GLN A 42 -1.62 12.21 0.08
CA GLN A 42 -1.46 12.89 -1.21
C GLN A 42 -0.33 12.25 -2.01
N SER A 43 0.73 11.81 -1.32
CA SER A 43 1.89 11.18 -1.95
C SER A 43 2.44 10.01 -1.12
N PRO A 44 3.33 9.18 -1.71
CA PRO A 44 4.04 8.17 -0.95
C PRO A 44 4.86 8.72 0.22
N GLY A 45 5.39 9.94 0.10
CA GLY A 45 6.06 10.65 1.19
C GLY A 45 5.22 10.74 2.47
N ASP A 46 3.91 10.92 2.36
CA ASP A 46 3.01 10.94 3.53
C ASP A 46 2.98 9.58 4.24
N VAL A 47 3.04 8.49 3.49
CA VAL A 47 3.14 7.13 4.05
C VAL A 47 4.49 6.93 4.72
N ALA A 48 5.60 7.41 4.12
CA ALA A 48 6.92 7.35 4.77
C ALA A 48 6.93 8.10 6.11
N VAL A 49 6.31 9.28 6.18
CA VAL A 49 6.17 10.04 7.43
C VAL A 49 5.39 9.23 8.47
N LEU A 50 4.28 8.61 8.10
CA LEU A 50 3.50 7.75 8.99
C LEU A 50 4.37 6.60 9.54
N LEU A 51 5.09 5.90 8.67
CA LEU A 51 5.94 4.77 9.06
C LEU A 51 7.06 5.20 10.01
N SER A 52 7.57 6.43 9.89
CA SER A 52 8.66 6.94 10.74
C SER A 52 8.23 7.37 12.15
N ARG A 53 6.95 7.73 12.34
CA ARG A 53 6.44 8.29 13.61
C ARG A 53 5.86 7.24 14.54
N GLU A 54 5.35 6.15 14.00
CA GLU A 54 4.71 5.10 14.78
C GLU A 54 5.69 4.00 15.21
N THR A 55 5.23 3.12 16.12
CA THR A 55 5.93 1.84 16.36
C THR A 55 6.14 1.11 15.03
N PRO A 56 7.32 0.49 14.80
CA PRO A 56 7.66 -0.11 13.53
C PRO A 56 6.59 -1.11 13.06
N PHE A 57 6.23 -1.01 11.78
CA PHE A 57 5.40 -2.00 11.13
C PHE A 57 6.26 -3.17 10.65
N ASP A 58 5.77 -4.39 10.82
CA ASP A 58 6.42 -5.61 10.34
C ASP A 58 6.13 -5.88 8.87
N GLY A 59 5.05 -5.30 8.34
CA GLY A 59 4.64 -5.46 6.96
C GLY A 59 3.54 -4.48 6.56
N LEU A 60 3.44 -4.21 5.26
CA LEU A 60 2.40 -3.37 4.67
C LEU A 60 1.54 -4.21 3.73
N LEU A 61 0.27 -3.87 3.63
CA LEU A 61 -0.65 -4.41 2.65
C LEU A 61 -1.37 -3.26 1.96
N ALA A 62 -1.65 -3.42 0.67
CA ALA A 62 -2.53 -2.50 -0.04
C ALA A 62 -3.58 -3.25 -0.85
N ILE A 63 -4.83 -2.76 -0.80
CA ILE A 63 -5.89 -3.18 -1.71
C ILE A 63 -5.85 -2.27 -2.94
N HIS A 64 -5.89 -2.90 -4.11
CA HIS A 64 -5.66 -2.33 -5.43
C HIS A 64 -4.21 -1.93 -5.71
N LEU A 65 -3.65 -2.47 -6.81
CA LEU A 65 -2.31 -2.14 -7.29
C LEU A 65 -2.17 -0.64 -7.54
N TYR A 66 -3.05 -0.06 -8.35
CA TYR A 66 -2.90 1.34 -8.72
C TYR A 66 -3.35 2.28 -7.58
N LYS A 67 -4.47 1.99 -6.90
CA LYS A 67 -5.00 2.93 -5.90
C LYS A 67 -4.16 2.95 -4.62
N GLY A 68 -3.98 1.80 -3.98
CA GLY A 68 -3.23 1.67 -2.74
C GLY A 68 -1.75 1.43 -2.99
N GLY A 69 -1.41 0.53 -3.92
CA GLY A 69 -0.03 0.14 -4.18
C GLY A 69 0.87 1.29 -4.62
N ARG A 70 0.36 2.27 -5.40
CA ARG A 70 1.15 3.45 -5.81
C ARG A 70 1.70 4.25 -4.63
N LEU A 71 1.05 4.23 -3.48
CA LEU A 71 1.49 4.94 -2.26
C LEU A 71 2.65 4.23 -1.56
N LEU A 72 2.96 3.00 -1.96
CA LEU A 72 4.08 2.19 -1.48
C LEU A 72 5.31 2.30 -2.39
N LEU A 73 5.20 2.99 -3.53
CA LEU A 73 6.34 3.40 -4.35
C LEU A 73 6.96 4.62 -3.68
N GLY A 74 8.22 4.61 -3.26
CA GLY A 74 8.83 5.79 -2.63
C GLY A 74 8.95 6.95 -3.62
N GLU A 75 9.21 8.15 -3.12
CA GLU A 75 9.29 9.34 -3.97
C GLU A 75 10.38 9.18 -5.06
N PRO A 76 10.14 9.67 -6.28
CA PRO A 76 11.14 9.65 -7.34
C PRO A 76 12.35 10.49 -6.90
N SER A 77 13.54 9.88 -6.97
CA SER A 77 14.77 10.62 -6.69
C SER A 77 15.10 11.53 -7.87
N PRO A 78 15.44 12.81 -7.66
CA PRO A 78 15.89 13.68 -8.76
C PRO A 78 17.18 13.17 -9.42
N TYR A 79 17.87 12.20 -8.82
CA TYR A 79 19.09 11.57 -9.32
C TYR A 79 18.88 10.17 -9.93
N HIS A 80 17.64 9.65 -9.95
CA HIS A 80 17.29 8.36 -10.56
C HIS A 80 15.84 8.38 -11.07
N PHE A 81 15.65 8.12 -12.36
CA PHE A 81 14.32 8.01 -13.02
C PHE A 81 13.49 6.79 -12.58
N CYS A 82 13.91 6.10 -11.51
CA CYS A 82 13.26 4.92 -10.96
C CYS A 82 12.68 5.26 -9.60
N PHE A 83 11.40 4.96 -9.38
CA PHE A 83 10.81 5.02 -8.03
C PHE A 83 11.54 3.99 -7.17
N LEU A 84 12.25 4.48 -6.15
CA LEU A 84 12.80 3.61 -5.12
C LEU A 84 11.62 3.11 -4.28
N PRO A 85 11.45 1.81 -3.97
CA PRO A 85 10.35 1.35 -3.12
C PRO A 85 10.37 2.14 -1.82
N LEU A 86 9.22 2.50 -1.21
CA LEU A 86 9.11 3.41 -0.06
C LEU A 86 10.21 3.12 0.95
N ARG A 87 11.33 3.85 0.81
CA ARG A 87 12.63 3.35 1.22
C ARG A 87 12.89 3.91 2.59
N ILE A 88 12.93 2.98 3.54
CA ILE A 88 13.68 3.06 4.78
C ILE A 88 13.05 3.96 5.85
N VAL A 89 12.40 3.30 6.80
CA VAL A 89 12.35 3.79 8.18
C VAL A 89 13.49 3.07 8.92
N HIS A 90 14.46 3.82 9.45
CA HIS A 90 15.57 3.30 10.28
C HIS A 90 16.47 2.21 9.67
N GLY A 91 16.84 2.33 8.39
CA GLY A 91 17.77 1.39 7.73
C GLY A 91 17.17 0.06 7.26
N SER A 92 15.90 -0.25 7.57
CA SER A 92 15.25 -1.51 7.19
C SER A 92 14.06 -1.29 6.23
N GLN A 93 13.94 -2.16 5.23
CA GLN A 93 12.84 -2.15 4.26
C GLN A 93 11.67 -2.94 4.84
N VAL A 94 10.52 -2.28 5.07
CA VAL A 94 9.30 -2.97 5.48
C VAL A 94 8.73 -3.68 4.24
N PRO A 95 8.55 -5.01 4.25
CA PRO A 95 7.99 -5.73 3.11
C PRO A 95 6.54 -5.33 2.90
N TYR A 96 6.08 -5.39 1.65
CA TYR A 96 4.69 -5.15 1.35
C TYR A 96 4.10 -6.18 0.39
N GLY A 97 2.83 -6.50 0.60
CA GLY A 97 2.02 -7.33 -0.29
C GLY A 97 0.86 -6.53 -0.89
N ILE A 98 0.37 -6.98 -2.04
CA ILE A 98 -0.71 -6.32 -2.76
C ILE A 98 -1.87 -7.29 -2.98
N ILE A 99 -3.09 -6.81 -2.73
CA ILE A 99 -4.33 -7.51 -3.02
C ILE A 99 -4.93 -6.88 -4.28
N PHE A 100 -4.97 -7.66 -5.35
CA PHE A 100 -5.55 -7.22 -6.62
C PHE A 100 -7.05 -6.99 -6.47
N GLY A 101 -7.51 -5.85 -6.95
CA GLY A 101 -8.93 -5.58 -7.14
C GLY A 101 -9.36 -5.88 -8.57
N GLY A 102 -10.66 -6.13 -8.76
CA GLY A 102 -11.23 -6.37 -10.10
C GLY A 102 -10.95 -5.21 -11.07
N THR A 103 -10.92 -3.97 -10.58
CA THR A 103 -10.59 -2.79 -11.40
C THR A 103 -9.15 -2.80 -11.90
N ASP A 104 -8.20 -3.34 -11.13
CA ASP A 104 -6.78 -3.37 -11.56
C ASP A 104 -6.64 -4.21 -12.83
N ILE A 105 -7.27 -5.38 -12.82
CA ILE A 105 -7.14 -6.40 -13.88
C ILE A 105 -8.03 -6.06 -15.08
N ASN A 106 -9.21 -5.50 -14.85
CA ASN A 106 -10.18 -5.31 -15.92
C ASN A 106 -10.15 -3.91 -16.52
N GLU A 107 -9.71 -2.88 -15.79
CA GLU A 107 -9.79 -1.49 -16.26
C GLU A 107 -8.44 -0.77 -16.21
N ASP A 108 -7.78 -0.70 -15.04
CA ASP A 108 -6.58 0.12 -14.87
C ASP A 108 -5.40 -0.39 -15.72
N VAL A 109 -5.30 -1.70 -15.97
CA VAL A 109 -4.28 -2.27 -16.88
C VAL A 109 -4.38 -1.77 -18.33
N LYS A 110 -5.56 -1.29 -18.75
CA LYS A 110 -5.76 -0.75 -20.11
C LYS A 110 -5.19 0.66 -20.27
N ASP A 111 -4.97 1.38 -19.17
CA ASP A 111 -4.33 2.69 -19.14
C ASP A 111 -2.81 2.52 -19.04
N ALA A 112 -2.08 2.98 -20.05
CA ALA A 112 -0.63 2.80 -20.12
C ALA A 112 0.13 3.47 -18.95
N THR A 113 -0.35 4.61 -18.46
CA THR A 113 0.25 5.33 -17.35
C THR A 113 0.04 4.58 -16.05
N LYS A 114 -1.19 4.12 -15.80
CA LYS A 114 -1.51 3.32 -14.62
C LYS A 114 -0.76 1.99 -14.65
N ARG A 115 -0.73 1.32 -15.80
CA ARG A 115 -0.02 0.05 -15.97
C ARG A 115 1.47 0.17 -15.64
N ALA A 116 2.15 1.23 -16.08
CA ALA A 116 3.56 1.46 -15.75
C ALA A 116 3.80 1.63 -14.24
N VAL A 117 2.86 2.28 -13.53
CA VAL A 117 2.90 2.37 -12.05
C VAL A 117 2.64 1.00 -11.43
N MET A 118 1.65 0.26 -11.93
CA MET A 118 1.31 -1.08 -11.46
C MET A 118 2.48 -2.06 -11.59
N GLU A 119 3.23 -2.02 -12.70
CA GLU A 119 4.42 -2.83 -12.91
C GLU A 119 5.48 -2.55 -11.84
N GLN A 120 5.78 -1.27 -11.56
CA GLN A 120 6.72 -0.88 -10.50
C GLN A 120 6.29 -1.35 -9.11
N VAL A 121 4.98 -1.32 -8.81
CA VAL A 121 4.43 -1.82 -7.54
C VAL A 121 4.68 -3.33 -7.42
N LEU A 122 4.53 -4.08 -8.50
CA LEU A 122 4.74 -5.53 -8.48
C LEU A 122 6.20 -5.92 -8.32
N GLU A 123 7.14 -5.16 -8.90
CA GLU A 123 8.58 -5.41 -8.74
C GLU A 123 9.04 -5.32 -7.27
N GLY A 124 8.40 -4.46 -6.48
CA GLY A 124 8.74 -4.28 -5.07
C GLY A 124 7.94 -5.16 -4.09
N ALA A 125 6.84 -5.76 -4.52
CA ALA A 125 6.00 -6.60 -3.66
C ALA A 125 6.70 -7.93 -3.26
N ARG A 126 6.26 -8.54 -2.17
CA ARG A 126 6.77 -9.81 -1.63
C ARG A 126 5.67 -10.81 -1.33
#